data_AF-A0A7J7HN53-F1
#
_entry.id   AF-A0A7J7HN53-F1
#
_cell.length_a   1.000
_cell.length_b   1.000
_cell.length_c   1.000
_cell.angle_alpha   90.00
_cell.angle_beta   90.00
_cell.angle_gamma   90.00
#
_symmetry.space_group_name_H-M   'P 1'
#
loop_
_entity.id
_entity.type
_entity.pdbx_description
1 polymer ?
#
loop_
_entity_poly.entity_id
_entity_poly.type
_entity_poly.pdbx_seq_one_letter_code
_entity_poly.pdbx_strand_id
1 'polypeptide(L)'
;MRVLGNLPRINILNLLAYTYVGAEIRCLSGEFCELRVLKLWMLENLTQWTVRKGALPQLVELEIRGCDNLKNLEGFKELPELKEMILTNMPQEFVADLREKLDRDIAVTNEG
;
A
#
# COMPACT_ATOMS: atom_id res chain seq x y z
N MET A 1 6.70 6.56 8.48
CA MET A 1 6.40 5.12 8.59
C MET A 1 7.32 4.34 9.53
N ARG A 2 8.58 4.77 9.71
CA ARG A 2 9.62 4.06 10.46
C ARG A 2 9.27 3.58 11.87
N VAL A 3 8.63 4.42 12.70
CA VAL A 3 8.28 4.01 14.07
C VAL A 3 7.33 2.81 14.07
N LEU A 4 6.30 2.85 13.21
CA LEU A 4 5.33 1.77 13.06
C LEU A 4 5.97 0.52 12.43
N GLY A 5 6.93 0.70 11.53
CA GLY A 5 7.62 -0.40 10.84
C GLY A 5 8.46 -1.29 11.75
N ASN A 6 8.90 -0.77 12.89
CA ASN A 6 9.72 -1.50 13.85
C ASN A 6 8.89 -2.14 14.98
N LEU A 7 7.57 -1.95 15.00
CA LEU A 7 6.74 -2.50 16.05
C LEU A 7 6.66 -4.02 15.90
N PRO A 8 7.00 -4.79 16.95
CA PRO A 8 6.95 -6.23 16.89
C PRO A 8 5.50 -6.71 16.76
N ARG A 9 5.26 -7.73 15.93
CA ARG A 9 3.99 -8.46 15.82
C ARG A 9 2.77 -7.67 15.29
N ILE A 10 2.96 -6.53 14.64
CA ILE A 10 1.85 -5.90 13.93
C ILE A 10 1.48 -6.78 12.74
N ASN A 11 0.27 -7.33 12.78
CA ASN A 11 -0.31 -8.12 11.69
C ASN A 11 -1.27 -7.31 10.82
N ILE A 12 -1.96 -6.33 11.40
CA ILE A 12 -2.94 -5.48 10.72
C ILE A 12 -2.63 -4.02 11.06
N LEU A 13 -2.59 -3.18 10.04
CA LEU A 13 -2.42 -1.74 10.20
C LEU A 13 -3.42 -0.99 9.33
N ASN A 14 -4.18 -0.10 9.97
CA ASN A 14 -5.13 0.77 9.29
C ASN A 14 -4.68 2.23 9.48
N LEU A 15 -4.40 2.92 8.38
CA LEU A 15 -4.19 4.36 8.34
C LEU A 15 -5.45 5.00 7.79
N LEU A 16 -6.20 5.65 8.67
CA LEU A 16 -7.50 6.25 8.35
C LEU A 16 -7.37 7.73 8.02
N ALA A 17 -8.49 8.35 7.66
CA ALA A 17 -8.58 9.77 7.33
C ALA A 17 -7.80 10.63 8.35
N TYR A 18 -6.98 11.55 7.84
CA TYR A 18 -6.18 12.50 8.62
C TYR A 18 -5.12 11.90 9.56
N THR A 19 -4.93 10.56 9.59
CA THR A 19 -3.88 9.94 10.44
C THR A 19 -2.47 10.13 9.90
N TYR A 20 -2.35 10.41 8.62
CA TYR A 20 -1.09 10.68 7.95
C TYR A 20 -1.23 11.92 7.06
N VAL A 21 -0.42 12.93 7.35
CA VAL A 21 -0.44 14.23 6.65
C VAL A 21 0.77 14.44 5.73
N GLY A 22 1.65 13.45 5.62
CA GLY A 22 2.82 13.53 4.75
C GLY A 22 2.48 13.24 3.29
N ALA A 23 3.38 13.62 2.39
CA ALA A 23 3.23 13.35 0.96
C ALA A 23 3.80 12.00 0.52
N GLU A 24 4.75 11.44 1.29
CA GLU A 24 5.51 10.25 0.89
C GLU A 24 5.60 9.19 1.98
N ILE A 25 5.12 8.00 1.68
CA ILE A 25 5.38 6.81 2.50
C ILE A 25 6.55 6.06 1.89
N ARG A 26 7.54 5.73 2.74
CA ARG A 26 8.65 4.85 2.40
C ARG A 26 8.72 3.73 3.43
N CYS A 27 8.63 2.49 2.97
CA CYS A 27 8.85 1.30 3.79
C CYS A 27 10.26 0.78 3.49
N LEU A 28 11.09 0.73 4.53
CA LEU A 28 12.51 0.35 4.43
C LEU A 28 12.70 -1.15 4.68
N SER A 29 13.84 -1.67 4.24
CA SER A 29 14.20 -3.08 4.45
C SER A 29 14.15 -3.44 5.94
N GLY A 30 13.51 -4.55 6.27
CA GLY A 30 13.33 -5.01 7.66
C GLY A 30 12.19 -4.36 8.43
N GLU A 31 11.44 -3.43 7.82
CA GLU A 31 10.22 -2.88 8.41
C GLU A 31 8.99 -3.74 8.06
N PHE A 32 8.04 -3.82 9.01
CA PHE A 32 6.76 -4.50 8.86
C PHE A 32 6.89 -6.00 8.56
N CYS A 33 7.85 -6.68 9.20
CA CYS A 33 8.15 -8.09 8.96
C CYS A 33 6.97 -9.06 9.17
N GLU A 34 6.02 -8.73 10.03
CA GLU A 34 4.85 -9.56 10.35
C GLU A 34 3.53 -8.98 9.81
N LEU A 35 3.57 -7.86 9.08
CA LEU A 35 2.35 -7.20 8.62
C LEU A 35 1.72 -7.99 7.48
N ARG A 36 0.45 -8.36 7.64
CA ARG A 36 -0.32 -9.17 6.69
C ARG A 36 -1.41 -8.38 5.98
N VAL A 37 -2.01 -7.40 6.66
CA VAL A 37 -3.07 -6.55 6.10
C VAL A 37 -2.72 -5.08 6.32
N LEU A 38 -2.77 -4.29 5.26
CA LEU A 38 -2.56 -2.86 5.30
C LEU A 38 -3.71 -2.13 4.62
N LYS A 39 -4.32 -1.18 5.32
CA LYS A 39 -5.42 -0.35 4.80
C LYS A 39 -5.04 1.13 4.83
N LEU A 40 -5.11 1.80 3.69
CA LEU A 40 -4.88 3.23 3.53
C LEU A 40 -6.17 3.91 3.09
N TRP A 41 -6.81 4.66 3.99
CA TRP A 41 -8.12 5.26 3.74
C TRP A 41 -8.05 6.78 3.88
N MET A 42 -8.48 7.49 2.83
CA MET A 42 -8.63 8.94 2.80
C MET A 42 -7.34 9.68 3.20
N LEU A 43 -6.19 9.22 2.71
CA LEU A 43 -4.89 9.86 2.95
C LEU A 43 -4.65 10.95 1.91
N GLU A 44 -5.39 12.05 2.04
CA GLU A 44 -5.49 13.13 1.04
C GLU A 44 -4.13 13.70 0.59
N ASN A 45 -3.13 13.74 1.48
CA ASN A 45 -1.83 14.32 1.13
C ASN A 45 -0.87 13.34 0.44
N LEU A 46 -1.15 12.04 0.52
CA LEU A 46 -0.24 11.00 0.06
C LEU A 46 -0.17 11.02 -1.47
N THR A 47 1.02 11.26 -2.03
CA THR A 47 1.24 11.31 -3.48
C THR A 47 2.12 10.19 -3.99
N GLN A 48 3.01 9.66 -3.15
CA GLN A 48 3.93 8.60 -3.51
C GLN A 48 4.09 7.58 -2.37
N TRP A 49 4.14 6.31 -2.75
CA TRP A 49 4.48 5.23 -1.84
C TRP A 49 5.48 4.26 -2.46
N THR A 50 6.66 4.18 -1.83
CA THR A 50 7.75 3.30 -2.23
C THR A 50 7.99 2.22 -1.18
N VAL A 51 7.98 0.97 -1.62
CA VAL A 51 8.36 -0.21 -0.84
C VAL A 51 9.76 -0.66 -1.28
N ARG A 52 10.74 -0.61 -0.37
CA ARG A 52 12.09 -1.10 -0.65
C ARG A 52 12.14 -2.62 -0.53
N LYS A 53 13.04 -3.25 -1.28
CA LYS A 53 13.31 -4.69 -1.20
C LYS A 53 13.52 -5.15 0.25
N GLY A 54 12.79 -6.18 0.67
CA GLY A 54 12.82 -6.72 2.03
C GLY A 54 11.96 -5.97 3.05
N ALA A 55 11.17 -4.98 2.62
CA ALA A 55 10.07 -4.43 3.42
C ALA A 55 8.78 -5.23 3.16
N LEU A 56 7.87 -5.26 4.13
CA LEU A 56 6.55 -5.89 4.00
C LEU A 56 6.58 -7.35 3.48
N PRO A 57 7.50 -8.22 3.95
CA PRO A 57 7.71 -9.54 3.36
C PRO A 57 6.51 -10.49 3.51
N GLN A 58 5.58 -10.21 4.43
CA GLN A 58 4.43 -11.05 4.76
C GLN A 58 3.08 -10.39 4.38
N LEU A 59 3.10 -9.29 3.62
CA LEU A 59 1.89 -8.57 3.26
C LEU A 59 1.06 -9.41 2.28
N VAL A 60 -0.19 -9.72 2.66
CA VAL A 60 -1.11 -10.56 1.90
C VAL A 60 -2.19 -9.72 1.21
N GLU A 61 -2.73 -8.74 1.93
CA GLU A 61 -3.84 -7.88 1.50
C GLU A 61 -3.45 -6.41 1.62
N LEU A 62 -3.65 -5.67 0.53
CA LEU A 62 -3.56 -4.22 0.51
C LEU A 62 -4.90 -3.60 0.10
N GLU A 63 -5.45 -2.73 0.93
CA GLU A 63 -6.62 -1.93 0.58
C GLU A 63 -6.24 -0.45 0.51
N ILE A 64 -6.55 0.20 -0.62
CA ILE A 64 -6.37 1.65 -0.81
C ILE A 64 -7.72 2.26 -1.17
N ARG A 65 -8.19 3.19 -0.34
CA ARG A 65 -9.49 3.81 -0.48
C ARG A 65 -9.41 5.33 -0.46
N GLY A 66 -9.95 5.98 -1.49
CA GLY A 66 -10.09 7.45 -1.56
C GLY A 66 -8.78 8.20 -1.31
N CYS A 67 -7.65 7.69 -1.80
CA CYS A 67 -6.36 8.37 -1.72
C CYS A 67 -6.11 9.09 -3.05
N ASP A 68 -6.91 10.13 -3.32
CA ASP A 68 -7.05 10.73 -4.66
C ASP A 68 -5.77 11.35 -5.22
N ASN A 69 -4.84 11.74 -4.35
CA ASN A 69 -3.57 12.32 -4.75
C ASN A 69 -2.45 11.30 -4.96
N LEU A 70 -2.67 10.02 -4.64
CA LEU A 70 -1.68 8.97 -4.81
C LEU A 70 -1.50 8.67 -6.29
N LYS A 71 -0.31 8.96 -6.81
CA LYS A 71 0.02 8.81 -8.24
C LYS A 71 1.00 7.68 -8.51
N ASN A 72 1.87 7.37 -7.55
CA ASN A 72 2.97 6.42 -7.75
C ASN A 72 3.03 5.38 -6.64
N LEU A 73 2.98 4.11 -7.05
CA LEU A 73 3.24 2.92 -6.22
C LEU A 73 4.46 2.18 -6.76
N GLU A 74 5.50 2.02 -5.95
CA GLU A 74 6.74 1.35 -6.33
C GLU A 74 7.06 0.17 -5.41
N GLY A 75 7.58 -0.93 -5.99
CA GLY A 75 8.06 -2.09 -5.25
C GLY A 75 7.00 -3.16 -4.93
N PHE A 76 5.72 -2.91 -5.21
CA PHE A 76 4.63 -3.84 -4.92
C PHE A 76 4.66 -5.12 -5.76
N LYS A 77 5.17 -5.05 -6.99
CA LYS A 77 5.37 -6.23 -7.85
C LYS A 77 6.32 -7.27 -7.24
N GLU A 78 7.24 -6.82 -6.38
CA GLU A 78 8.29 -7.63 -5.76
C GLU A 78 7.85 -8.24 -4.41
N LEU A 79 6.62 -7.95 -3.97
CA LEU A 79 6.10 -8.51 -2.72
C LEU A 79 5.72 -9.99 -2.92
N PRO A 80 6.37 -10.91 -2.17
CA PRO A 80 6.20 -12.35 -2.42
C PRO A 80 4.79 -12.82 -2.07
N GLU A 81 4.26 -12.39 -0.92
CA GLU A 81 3.00 -12.90 -0.35
C GLU A 81 1.76 -12.10 -0.75
N LEU A 82 1.90 -11.01 -1.52
CA LEU A 82 0.78 -10.16 -1.89
C LEU A 82 -0.14 -10.92 -2.86
N LYS A 83 -1.39 -11.13 -2.44
CA LYS A 83 -2.42 -11.86 -3.21
C LYS A 83 -3.52 -10.95 -3.72
N GLU A 84 -3.87 -9.95 -2.93
CA GLU A 84 -5.02 -9.11 -3.22
C GLU A 84 -4.69 -7.64 -3.00
N MET A 85 -5.12 -6.82 -3.97
CA MET A 85 -5.09 -5.37 -3.90
C MET A 85 -6.49 -4.84 -4.19
N ILE A 86 -7.12 -4.27 -3.17
CA ILE A 86 -8.46 -3.70 -3.26
C ILE A 86 -8.33 -2.20 -3.41
N LEU A 87 -8.89 -1.65 -4.48
CA LEU A 87 -8.93 -0.22 -4.75
C LEU A 87 -10.38 0.23 -4.67
N THR A 88 -10.67 1.24 -3.87
CA THR A 88 -12.03 1.76 -3.70
C THR A 88 -12.02 3.27 -3.84
N ASN A 89 -12.90 3.82 -4.69
CA ASN A 89 -12.95 5.27 -4.95
C ASN A 89 -11.56 5.86 -5.30
N MET A 90 -10.75 5.15 -6.09
CA MET A 90 -9.44 5.62 -6.53
C MET A 90 -9.53 6.26 -7.93
N PRO A 91 -8.66 7.23 -8.29
CA PRO A 91 -8.63 7.82 -9.62
C PRO A 91 -8.45 6.76 -10.70
N GLN A 92 -9.29 6.78 -11.75
CA GLN A 92 -9.29 5.76 -12.80
C GLN A 92 -7.95 5.68 -13.55
N GLU A 93 -7.29 6.82 -13.78
CA GLU A 93 -5.97 6.87 -14.42
C GLU A 93 -4.91 6.12 -13.60
N PHE A 94 -4.94 6.28 -12.27
CA PHE A 94 -4.05 5.57 -11.36
C PHE A 94 -4.33 4.05 -11.38
N VAL A 95 -5.60 3.65 -11.35
CA VAL A 95 -5.98 2.23 -11.40
C VAL A 95 -5.51 1.58 -12.72
N ALA A 96 -5.67 2.29 -13.85
CA ALA A 96 -5.24 1.80 -15.16
C ALA A 96 -3.71 1.63 -15.23
N ASP A 97 -2.95 2.65 -14.84
CA ASP A 97 -1.48 2.63 -14.79
C ASP A 97 -0.95 1.51 -13.86
N LEU A 98 -1.59 1.32 -12.70
CA LEU A 98 -1.20 0.29 -11.76
C LEU A 98 -1.43 -1.12 -12.31
N ARG A 99 -2.55 -1.35 -13.02
CA ARG A 99 -2.84 -2.64 -13.66
C ARG A 99 -1.86 -2.98 -14.77
N GLU A 100 -1.39 -1.99 -15.53
CA GLU A 100 -0.34 -2.19 -16.53
C GLU A 100 1.00 -2.57 -15.89
N LYS A 101 1.31 -2.02 -14.71
CA LYS A 101 2.59 -2.25 -14.00
C LYS A 101 2.63 -3.55 -13.19
N LEU A 102 1.49 -4.07 -12.75
CA LEU A 102 1.37 -5.31 -11.98
C LEU A 102 1.16 -6.51 -12.93
N ASP A 103 2.23 -6.93 -13.62
CA ASP A 103 2.26 -8.06 -14.57
C ASP A 103 2.18 -9.47 -13.90
N ARG A 104 1.29 -9.67 -12.91
CA ARG A 104 1.07 -10.96 -12.23
C ARG A 104 -0.36 -11.10 -11.71
N ASP A 105 -0.74 -12.34 -11.34
CA ASP A 105 -2.06 -12.74 -10.78
C ASP A 105 -2.35 -12.12 -9.39
N ILE A 106 -2.27 -10.81 -9.24
CA ILE A 106 -2.81 -10.09 -8.09
C ILE A 106 -4.26 -9.74 -8.44
N ALA A 107 -5.21 -10.15 -7.61
CA ALA A 107 -6.58 -9.71 -7.76
C ALA A 107 -6.64 -8.20 -7.49
N VAL A 108 -6.88 -7.41 -8.54
CA VAL A 108 -7.10 -5.95 -8.43
C VAL A 108 -8.58 -5.65 -8.58
N THR A 109 -9.28 -5.67 -7.45
CA THR A 109 -10.71 -5.36 -7.38
C THR A 109 -10.88 -3.85 -7.30
N ASN A 110 -11.69 -3.27 -8.18
CA ASN A 110 -12.10 -1.87 -8.08
C ASN A 110 -13.57 -1.81 -7.68
N GLU A 111 -13.84 -1.36 -6.47
CA GLU A 111 -15.20 -1.15 -5.97
C GLU A 111 -15.49 0.35 -6.02
N GLY A 112 -16.37 0.75 -6.93
CA GLY A 112 -16.81 2.14 -7.14
C GLY A 112 -18.28 2.21 -7.44
#